data_AF-A0A183DBQ6-F1
#
_entry.id   AF-A0A183DBQ6-F1
#
_cell.length_a   1.000
_cell.length_b   1.000
_cell.length_c   1.000
_cell.angle_alpha   90.00
_cell.angle_beta   90.00
_cell.angle_gamma   90.00
#
_symmetry.space_group_name_H-M   'P 1'
#
loop_
_entity.id
_entity.type
_entity.pdbx_description
1 polymer ?
#
loop_
_entity_poly.entity_id
_entity_poly.type
_entity_poly.pdbx_seq_one_letter_code
_entity_poly.pdbx_strand_id
1 'polypeptide(L)'
;LTVYDGPTNSYPIIRKVCGLQQRLEIYSFGTNAFIEFNTTSPSKADPRGYAIDYEFSNEYVDVLELMGNQKGITHLRGSECDLRVESNRETTHFIQSPKYPLMYPANTTCTFIIDGLQGEQNLEKVILTFEKFAVLTETFVRLLSSSAVVTNTLIK
;
A
#
# COMPACT_ATOMS: atom_id res chain seq x y z
N LEU A 1 -11.90 16.28 -9.11
CA LEU A 1 -12.45 15.12 -8.39
C LEU A 1 -11.54 14.84 -7.20
N THR A 2 -12.10 14.66 -6.01
CA THR A 2 -11.34 14.30 -4.80
C THR A 2 -11.93 13.01 -4.26
N VAL A 3 -11.08 12.03 -3.96
CA VAL A 3 -11.45 10.73 -3.40
C VAL A 3 -10.94 10.66 -1.97
N TYR A 4 -11.82 10.32 -1.04
CA TYR A 4 -11.56 10.27 0.40
C TYR A 4 -11.72 8.83 0.92
N ASP A 5 -10.88 8.47 1.89
CA ASP A 5 -10.80 7.15 2.51
C ASP A 5 -11.80 7.01 3.66
N GLY A 6 -13.09 7.03 3.32
CA GLY A 6 -14.16 6.92 4.30
C GLY A 6 -15.51 7.41 3.78
N PRO A 7 -16.54 7.49 4.64
CA PRO A 7 -17.90 7.82 4.25
C PRO A 7 -18.16 9.30 3.95
N THR A 8 -17.28 10.22 4.36
CA THR A 8 -17.48 11.67 4.22
C THR A 8 -16.17 12.40 3.87
N ASN A 9 -16.26 13.69 3.54
CA ASN A 9 -15.11 14.54 3.23
C ASN A 9 -14.26 14.96 4.47
N SER A 10 -14.61 14.52 5.68
CA SER A 10 -13.77 14.71 6.87
C SER A 10 -12.67 13.65 6.99
N TYR A 11 -12.73 12.58 6.20
CA TYR A 11 -11.75 11.50 6.20
C TYR A 11 -10.52 11.88 5.36
N PRO A 12 -9.38 11.16 5.49
CA PRO A 12 -8.18 11.45 4.73
C PRO A 12 -8.42 11.38 3.21
N ILE A 13 -7.76 12.25 2.45
CA ILE A 13 -7.80 12.21 0.98
C ILE A 13 -6.89 11.08 0.49
N ILE A 14 -7.41 10.21 -0.36
CA ILE A 14 -6.62 9.22 -1.10
C ILE A 14 -5.94 9.92 -2.29
N ARG A 15 -6.73 10.62 -3.10
CA ARG A 15 -6.24 11.28 -4.31
C ARG A 15 -7.10 12.48 -4.68
N LYS A 16 -6.46 13.53 -5.18
CA LYS A 16 -7.11 14.65 -5.86
C LYS A 16 -6.67 14.66 -7.32
N VAL A 17 -7.62 14.61 -8.24
CA VAL A 17 -7.35 14.55 -9.68
C VAL A 17 -8.06 15.64 -10.45
N CYS A 18 -7.37 16.11 -11.48
CA CYS A 18 -7.86 17.04 -12.49
C CYS A 18 -7.25 16.69 -13.86
N GLY A 19 -7.88 17.16 -14.93
CA GLY A 19 -7.40 16.92 -16.29
C GLY A 19 -7.63 15.49 -16.78
N LEU A 20 -6.93 15.12 -17.85
CA LEU A 20 -6.98 13.78 -18.41
C LEU A 20 -6.17 12.84 -17.54
N GLN A 21 -6.82 11.85 -16.94
CA GLN A 21 -6.19 10.76 -16.22
C GLN A 21 -6.55 9.46 -16.93
N GLN A 22 -5.55 8.70 -17.36
CA GLN A 22 -5.74 7.39 -17.98
C GLN A 22 -5.23 6.31 -17.02
N ARG A 23 -5.99 5.22 -16.87
CA ARG A 23 -5.65 4.06 -16.03
C ARG A 23 -5.37 4.43 -14.56
N LEU A 24 -6.23 5.27 -13.99
CA LEU A 24 -6.19 5.58 -12.57
C LEU A 24 -6.92 4.49 -11.80
N GLU A 25 -6.18 3.71 -11.02
CA GLU A 25 -6.71 2.73 -10.08
C GLU A 25 -6.48 3.25 -8.66
N ILE A 26 -7.50 3.13 -7.80
CA ILE A 26 -7.47 3.63 -6.43
C ILE A 26 -8.16 2.60 -5.54
N TYR A 27 -7.51 2.27 -4.44
CA TYR A 27 -8.04 1.37 -3.41
C TYR A 27 -8.35 2.16 -2.12
N SER A 28 -9.56 1.99 -1.60
CA SER A 28 -9.89 2.45 -0.24
C SER A 28 -9.35 1.47 0.79
N PHE A 29 -9.00 1.97 1.97
CA PHE A 29 -8.53 1.13 3.07
C PHE A 29 -9.65 0.26 3.65
N GLY A 30 -10.88 0.76 3.63
CA GLY A 30 -12.05 0.05 4.15
C GLY A 30 -13.18 -0.07 3.13
N THR A 31 -14.36 -0.40 3.63
CA THR A 31 -15.57 -0.61 2.83
C THR A 31 -16.25 0.68 2.37
N ASN A 32 -15.68 1.85 2.68
CA ASN A 32 -16.27 3.15 2.37
C ASN A 32 -15.25 4.03 1.65
N ALA A 33 -15.69 4.66 0.55
CA ALA A 33 -14.97 5.72 -0.13
C ALA A 33 -15.93 6.84 -0.47
N PHE A 34 -15.52 8.09 -0.27
CA PHE A 34 -16.33 9.26 -0.59
C PHE A 34 -15.70 10.01 -1.76
N ILE A 35 -16.50 10.26 -2.79
CA ILE A 35 -16.03 10.93 -4.02
C ILE A 35 -16.73 12.28 -4.13
N GLU A 36 -15.93 13.34 -4.12
CA GLU A 36 -16.41 14.72 -4.26
C GLU A 36 -16.01 15.29 -5.62
N PHE A 37 -17.00 15.71 -6.39
CA PHE A 37 -16.79 16.42 -7.64
C PHE A 37 -17.14 17.90 -7.48
N ASN A 38 -16.11 18.75 -7.47
CA ASN A 38 -16.26 20.20 -7.38
C ASN A 38 -15.90 20.87 -8.72
N THR A 39 -16.71 21.84 -9.13
CA THR A 39 -16.57 22.58 -10.39
C THR A 39 -16.54 24.10 -10.14
N THR A 40 -15.98 24.86 -11.08
CA THR A 40 -16.00 26.33 -11.02
C THR A 40 -17.26 26.89 -11.66
N SER A 41 -17.69 28.08 -11.21
CA SER A 41 -18.70 28.89 -11.89
C SER A 41 -18.06 30.20 -12.40
N PRO A 42 -18.07 30.49 -13.71
CA PRO A 42 -18.64 29.67 -14.79
C PRO A 42 -17.82 28.41 -15.07
N SER A 43 -18.46 27.40 -15.66
CA SER A 43 -17.80 26.17 -16.09
C SER A 43 -16.81 26.43 -17.23
N LYS A 44 -15.75 25.62 -17.33
CA LYS A 44 -14.84 25.63 -18.49
C LYS A 44 -15.62 25.34 -19.78
N ALA A 45 -15.17 25.93 -20.89
CA ALA A 45 -15.59 25.53 -22.23
C ALA A 45 -15.13 24.08 -22.49
N ASP A 46 -16.06 23.23 -22.95
CA ASP A 46 -15.88 21.77 -23.16
C ASP A 46 -15.57 20.95 -21.88
N PRO A 47 -16.55 20.81 -20.96
CA PRO A 47 -16.37 20.02 -19.75
C PRO A 47 -16.36 18.53 -20.06
N ARG A 48 -15.16 17.94 -20.14
CA ARG A 48 -15.00 16.47 -20.06
C ARG A 48 -15.17 16.04 -18.60
N GLY A 49 -16.23 15.27 -18.34
CA GLY A 49 -16.54 14.72 -17.02
C GLY A 49 -15.63 13.54 -16.63
N TYR A 50 -16.08 12.74 -15.66
CA TYR A 50 -15.40 11.52 -15.22
C TYR A 50 -16.35 10.33 -15.39
N ALA A 51 -15.82 9.21 -15.87
CA ALA A 51 -16.48 7.90 -15.83
C ALA A 51 -15.61 7.02 -14.93
N ILE A 52 -16.23 6.37 -13.94
CA ILE A 52 -15.53 5.62 -12.90
C ILE A 52 -16.28 4.31 -12.73
N ASP A 53 -15.55 3.20 -12.86
CA ASP A 53 -16.01 1.87 -12.50
C ASP A 53 -15.52 1.56 -11.07
N TYR A 54 -16.33 0.81 -10.32
CA TYR A 54 -15.99 0.40 -8.97
C TYR A 54 -16.33 -1.07 -8.77
N GLU A 55 -15.57 -1.73 -7.92
CA GLU A 55 -15.74 -3.15 -7.59
C GLU A 55 -15.52 -3.37 -6.10
N PHE A 56 -16.33 -4.26 -5.51
CA PHE A 56 -16.11 -4.79 -4.18
C PHE A 56 -15.76 -6.27 -4.32
N SER A 57 -14.58 -6.66 -3.84
CA SER A 57 -14.12 -8.04 -3.90
C SER A 57 -13.49 -8.47 -2.57
N ASN A 58 -13.76 -9.71 -2.19
CA ASN A 58 -13.09 -10.37 -1.05
C ASN A 58 -11.72 -10.96 -1.46
N GLU A 59 -11.32 -10.81 -2.73
CA GLU A 59 -10.03 -11.28 -3.22
C GLU A 59 -8.90 -10.28 -2.93
N TYR A 60 -9.24 -9.00 -2.74
CA TYR A 60 -8.30 -7.95 -2.35
C TYR A 60 -7.59 -8.27 -1.03
N VAL A 61 -6.39 -7.71 -0.87
CA VAL A 61 -5.54 -7.95 0.29
C VAL A 61 -6.14 -7.39 1.58
N ASP A 62 -6.17 -8.21 2.64
CA ASP A 62 -6.42 -7.71 4.00
C ASP A 62 -5.17 -6.99 4.50
N VAL A 63 -5.18 -5.66 4.36
CA VAL A 63 -4.06 -4.79 4.78
C VAL A 63 -3.88 -4.76 6.30
N LEU A 64 -4.92 -5.02 7.10
CA LEU A 64 -4.80 -5.07 8.56
C LEU A 64 -4.02 -6.31 8.99
N GLU A 65 -4.34 -7.46 8.38
CA GLU A 65 -3.57 -8.69 8.56
C GLU A 65 -2.13 -8.51 8.10
N LEU A 66 -1.92 -7.90 6.92
CA LEU A 66 -0.59 -7.70 6.33
C LEU A 66 0.33 -6.83 7.21
N MET A 67 -0.21 -5.81 7.89
CA MET A 67 0.56 -4.97 8.81
C MET A 67 0.93 -5.67 10.12
N GLY A 68 0.27 -6.78 10.46
CA GLY A 68 0.58 -7.60 11.63
C GLY A 68 0.51 -6.86 12.97
N ASN A 69 -0.25 -5.76 13.05
CA ASN A 69 -0.29 -4.85 14.21
C ASN A 69 1.09 -4.39 14.72
N GLN A 70 2.09 -4.37 13.85
CA GLN A 70 3.45 -3.96 14.23
C GLN A 70 3.57 -2.44 14.25
N LYS A 71 4.12 -1.89 15.33
CA LYS A 71 4.43 -0.46 15.40
C LYS A 71 5.51 -0.11 14.39
N GLY A 72 5.31 0.94 13.59
CA GLY A 72 6.23 1.35 12.54
C GLY A 72 5.93 0.74 11.18
N ILE A 73 4.89 -0.08 11.04
CA ILE A 73 4.37 -0.49 9.74
C ILE A 73 3.09 0.30 9.45
N THR A 74 3.02 0.94 8.28
CA THR A 74 1.86 1.72 7.85
C THR A 74 1.49 1.43 6.40
N HIS A 75 0.20 1.44 6.10
CA HIS A 75 -0.30 1.29 4.74
C HIS A 75 -0.23 2.60 3.94
N LEU A 76 0.18 2.51 2.68
CA LEU A 76 0.15 3.64 1.74
C LEU A 76 -1.24 3.78 1.14
N ARG A 77 -1.98 4.80 1.59
CA ARG A 77 -3.35 5.08 1.16
C ARG A 77 -3.44 5.18 -0.37
N GLY A 78 -4.44 4.51 -0.94
CA GLY A 78 -4.67 4.46 -2.38
C GLY A 78 -4.03 3.29 -3.11
N SER A 79 -3.10 2.59 -2.46
CA SER A 79 -2.60 1.29 -2.93
C SER A 79 -3.46 0.14 -2.39
N GLU A 80 -3.42 -1.01 -3.06
CA GLU A 80 -4.09 -2.23 -2.58
C GLU A 80 -3.40 -2.77 -1.32
N CYS A 81 -2.06 -2.73 -1.27
CA CYS A 81 -1.28 -3.40 -0.25
C CYS A 81 0.15 -2.86 -0.07
N ASP A 82 0.47 -1.67 -0.57
CA ASP A 82 1.81 -1.12 -0.38
C ASP A 82 1.99 -0.70 1.08
N LEU A 83 3.10 -1.14 1.68
CA LEU A 83 3.41 -0.88 3.07
C LEU A 83 4.71 -0.08 3.20
N ARG A 84 4.75 0.79 4.20
CA ARG A 84 5.95 1.50 4.63
C ARG A 84 6.36 0.99 6.00
N VAL A 85 7.62 0.54 6.11
CA VAL A 85 8.24 0.02 7.33
C VAL A 85 9.26 1.03 7.81
N GLU A 86 8.98 1.68 8.93
CA GLU A 86 9.79 2.73 9.52
C GLU A 86 10.47 2.24 10.80
N SER A 87 11.79 2.43 10.86
CA SER A 87 12.56 2.16 12.06
C SER A 87 12.28 3.15 13.17
N ASN A 88 12.33 2.68 14.42
CA ASN A 88 12.36 3.52 15.62
C ASN A 88 13.52 3.12 16.54
N ARG A 89 14.74 3.25 16.01
CA ARG A 89 16.03 2.95 16.63
C ARG A 89 16.27 1.46 16.91
N GLU A 90 17.09 0.84 16.07
CA GLU A 90 17.48 -0.57 16.15
C GLU A 90 16.27 -1.53 16.24
N THR A 91 15.25 -1.30 15.40
CA THR A 91 14.03 -2.12 15.40
C THR A 91 14.11 -3.31 14.46
N THR A 92 13.35 -4.36 14.80
CA THR A 92 13.12 -5.52 13.96
C THR A 92 11.63 -5.64 13.63
N HIS A 93 11.32 -5.82 12.34
CA HIS A 93 9.98 -5.98 11.80
C HIS A 93 9.85 -7.29 11.01
N PHE A 94 8.64 -7.84 10.91
CA PHE A 94 8.35 -9.07 10.18
C PHE A 94 7.43 -8.71 9.02
N ILE A 95 7.89 -8.88 7.79
CA ILE A 95 7.10 -8.62 6.59
C ILE A 95 6.77 -9.93 5.89
N GLN A 96 5.54 -10.05 5.41
CA GLN A 96 5.04 -11.27 4.78
C GLN A 96 4.30 -10.93 3.50
N SER A 97 4.26 -11.88 2.57
CA SER A 97 3.36 -11.80 1.42
C SER A 97 1.89 -11.86 1.88
N PRO A 98 0.94 -11.25 1.15
CA PRO A 98 -0.48 -11.39 1.44
C PRO A 98 -0.89 -12.86 1.59
N LYS A 99 -1.76 -13.14 2.58
CA LYS A 99 -2.26 -14.48 2.93
C LYS A 99 -1.20 -15.49 3.39
N TYR A 100 0.05 -15.09 3.65
CA TYR A 100 1.07 -16.02 4.16
C TYR A 100 0.53 -16.81 5.38
N PRO A 101 0.74 -18.13 5.46
CA PRO A 101 1.59 -19.00 4.61
C PRO A 101 0.88 -19.57 3.37
N LEU A 102 -0.33 -19.12 3.06
CA LEU A 102 -1.04 -19.50 1.84
C LEU A 102 -0.47 -18.76 0.62
N MET A 103 -1.00 -19.08 -0.58
CA MET A 103 -0.57 -18.46 -1.83
C MET A 103 -1.04 -17.01 -1.94
N TYR A 104 -0.17 -16.13 -2.46
CA TYR A 104 -0.54 -14.76 -2.76
C TYR A 104 -1.67 -14.70 -3.81
N PRO A 105 -2.59 -13.72 -3.73
CA PRO A 105 -3.62 -13.51 -4.74
C PRO A 105 -3.03 -13.23 -6.13
N ALA A 106 -3.67 -13.73 -7.19
CA ALA A 106 -3.24 -13.44 -8.55
C ALA A 106 -3.44 -11.95 -8.88
N ASN A 107 -2.60 -11.41 -9.77
CA ASN A 107 -2.65 -10.01 -10.24
C ASN A 107 -2.43 -8.93 -9.17
N THR A 108 -2.01 -9.29 -7.96
CA THR A 108 -1.67 -8.34 -6.90
C THR A 108 -0.19 -7.96 -6.96
N THR A 109 0.12 -6.67 -6.86
CA THR A 109 1.49 -6.17 -6.75
C THR A 109 1.59 -5.27 -5.51
N CYS A 110 2.35 -5.72 -4.51
CA CYS A 110 2.60 -4.95 -3.29
C CYS A 110 4.05 -4.48 -3.23
N THR A 111 4.24 -3.24 -2.83
CA THR A 111 5.54 -2.60 -2.64
C THR A 111 5.79 -2.40 -1.15
N PHE A 112 6.92 -2.90 -0.67
CA PHE A 112 7.40 -2.65 0.70
C PHE A 112 8.49 -1.58 0.66
N ILE A 113 8.21 -0.39 1.20
CA ILE A 113 9.18 0.70 1.34
C ILE A 113 9.78 0.60 2.74
N ILE A 114 11.08 0.39 2.84
CA ILE A 114 11.76 0.19 4.12
C ILE A 114 12.69 1.37 4.40
N ASP A 115 12.42 2.07 5.49
CA ASP A 115 13.17 3.25 5.92
C ASP A 115 13.90 2.97 7.23
N GLY A 116 15.23 3.03 7.16
CA GLY A 116 16.07 3.19 8.35
C GLY A 116 16.08 4.64 8.83
N LEU A 117 16.52 4.87 10.08
CA LEU A 117 16.78 6.23 10.54
C LEU A 117 17.90 6.89 9.72
N GLN A 118 17.67 8.15 9.35
CA GLN A 118 18.60 8.94 8.55
C GLN A 118 18.81 10.34 9.15
N GLY A 119 19.43 10.39 10.34
CA GLY A 119 19.85 11.64 10.99
C GLY A 119 21.38 11.74 11.12
N GLU A 120 21.90 12.94 11.35
CA GLU A 120 23.36 13.21 11.46
C GLU A 120 24.10 12.33 12.48
N GLN A 121 23.39 11.77 13.47
CA GLN A 121 23.94 10.91 14.53
C GLN A 121 23.27 9.53 14.62
N ASN A 122 22.27 9.24 13.76
CA ASN A 122 21.46 8.02 13.83
C ASN A 122 21.29 7.44 12.42
N LEU A 123 22.40 7.16 11.74
CA LEU A 123 22.38 6.45 10.46
C LEU A 123 22.21 4.96 10.72
N GLU A 124 21.19 4.36 10.12
CA GLU A 124 20.95 2.92 10.23
C GLU A 124 21.24 2.18 8.93
N LYS A 125 21.76 0.96 9.09
CA LYS A 125 21.83 -0.05 8.04
C LYS A 125 20.59 -0.93 8.13
N VAL A 126 19.88 -1.05 7.02
CA VAL A 126 18.76 -1.98 6.84
C VAL A 126 19.30 -3.34 6.42
N ILE A 127 18.89 -4.41 7.10
CA ILE A 127 19.19 -5.80 6.77
C ILE A 127 17.87 -6.53 6.52
N LEU A 128 17.68 -7.00 5.29
CA LEU A 128 16.54 -7.81 4.89
C LEU A 128 16.96 -9.28 4.82
N THR A 129 16.30 -10.13 5.61
CA THR A 129 16.58 -11.57 5.68
C THR A 129 15.31 -12.35 5.36
N PHE A 130 15.34 -13.18 4.32
CA PHE A 130 14.21 -14.06 4.01
C PHE A 130 14.28 -15.32 4.88
N GLU A 131 13.25 -15.56 5.68
CA GLU A 131 13.09 -16.83 6.42
C GLU A 131 12.47 -17.90 5.52
N LYS A 132 11.51 -17.48 4.69
CA LYS A 132 10.91 -18.32 3.66
C LYS A 132 10.76 -17.52 2.38
N PHE A 133 11.15 -18.11 1.26
CA PHE A 133 11.01 -17.51 -0.05
C PHE A 133 10.59 -18.58 -1.04
N ALA A 134 9.38 -18.45 -1.56
CA ALA A 134 8.83 -19.36 -2.56
C ALA A 134 8.02 -18.55 -3.57
N VAL A 135 8.51 -18.52 -4.81
CA VAL A 135 7.94 -17.80 -5.96
C VAL A 135 7.91 -18.75 -7.16
N LEU A 136 6.99 -18.51 -8.11
CA LEU A 136 6.91 -19.33 -9.33
C LEU A 136 8.23 -19.21 -10.09
N THR A 137 8.81 -20.35 -10.45
CA THR A 137 9.73 -20.46 -11.59
C THR A 137 8.98 -21.19 -12.69
N GLU A 138 9.26 -20.93 -13.97
CA GLU A 138 8.55 -21.51 -15.13
C GLU A 138 8.48 -23.05 -15.13
N THR A 139 9.18 -23.71 -14.21
CA THR A 139 9.28 -25.16 -14.08
C THR A 139 8.52 -25.76 -12.88
N PHE A 140 7.95 -24.96 -11.95
CA PHE A 140 7.18 -25.52 -10.83
C PHE A 140 6.12 -24.55 -10.26
N VAL A 141 4.88 -25.02 -10.15
CA VAL A 141 3.82 -24.40 -9.33
C VAL A 141 4.09 -24.73 -7.86
N ARG A 142 5.06 -24.07 -7.22
CA ARG A 142 5.21 -24.14 -5.74
C ARG A 142 4.56 -22.94 -5.12
N LEU A 143 4.10 -23.17 -3.89
CA LEU A 143 3.55 -22.21 -2.95
C LEU A 143 4.17 -20.82 -3.12
N LEU A 144 3.30 -19.84 -3.19
CA LEU A 144 3.60 -18.46 -3.50
C LEU A 144 3.51 -17.64 -2.23
N SER A 145 4.46 -17.89 -1.35
CA SER A 145 4.44 -17.39 0.01
C SER A 145 5.86 -17.02 0.42
N SER A 146 6.05 -15.80 0.90
CA SER A 146 7.34 -15.35 1.41
C SER A 146 7.18 -14.68 2.76
N SER A 147 8.17 -14.88 3.65
CA SER A 147 8.28 -14.24 4.95
C SER A 147 9.72 -13.75 5.10
N ALA A 148 9.87 -12.50 5.48
CA ALA A 148 11.16 -11.87 5.68
C ALA A 148 11.18 -11.05 6.98
N VAL A 149 12.38 -10.91 7.53
CA VAL A 149 12.66 -10.11 8.71
C VAL A 149 13.47 -8.90 8.26
N VAL A 150 13.01 -7.72 8.64
CA VAL A 150 13.71 -6.46 8.45
C VAL A 150 14.35 -6.10 9.77
N THR A 151 15.67 -5.96 9.80
CA THR A 151 16.42 -5.53 10.99
C THR A 151 17.16 -4.25 10.68
N ASN A 152 16.92 -3.21 11.45
CA ASN A 152 17.66 -1.96 11.38
C ASN A 152 18.74 -1.94 12.46
N THR A 153 19.95 -1.50 12.14
CA THR A 153 21.06 -1.44 13.09
C THR A 153 21.83 -0.15 12.91
N LEU A 154 22.17 0.52 14.02
CA LEU A 154 22.95 1.76 13.97
C LEU A 154 24.34 1.51 13.42
N ILE A 155 24.78 2.38 12.52
CA ILE A 155 26.15 2.41 12.03
C ILE A 155 26.98 3.11 13.10
N LYS A 156 27.84 2.36 13.78
CA LYS A 156 28.78 2.88 14.79
C LYS A 156 30.08 3.32 14.16
#